data_AF-T0Z8S6-F1
#
_entry.id   AF-T0Z8S6-F1
#
_cell.length_a   1.000
_cell.length_b   1.000
_cell.length_c   1.000
_cell.angle_alpha   90.00
_cell.angle_beta   90.00
_cell.angle_gamma   90.00
#
_symmetry.space_group_name_H-M   'P 1'
#
loop_
_entity.id
_entity.type
_entity.pdbx_description
1 polymer ?
#
loop_
_entity_poly.entity_id
_entity_poly.type
_entity_poly.pdbx_seq_one_letter_code
_entity_poly.pdbx_strand_id
1 'polypeptide(L)'
;FSNEVADATPLRAFSAGELARVESYRGQFLGHAYVNPHALICARIVSRTAAQPVDQALIERRLRHALALRERLHGAPYYRLVFGESDGLPGLVLDRYGEILVGQIATAGMEALRPTVEAAVRRSLAPSALFWKNDSGARTLEGLPQEAHTAFGEIPAELAVREANLQFLALRSRRDRRPDGSTISVPIEHG
;
A
#
# COMPACT_ATOMS: atom_id res chain seq x y z
N PHE A 1 21.49 -1.72 -2.58
CA PHE A 1 21.34 -2.44 -1.29
C PHE A 1 22.19 -1.76 -0.22
N SER A 2 22.00 -2.08 1.07
CA SER A 2 22.74 -1.41 2.17
C SER A 2 24.26 -1.58 2.09
N ASN A 3 24.72 -2.72 1.57
CA ASN A 3 26.12 -3.04 1.31
C ASN A 3 26.69 -2.40 0.02
N GLU A 4 25.88 -1.64 -0.72
CA GLU A 4 26.29 -0.93 -1.95
C GLU A 4 26.27 0.59 -1.76
N VAL A 5 25.90 1.07 -0.57
CA VAL A 5 25.93 2.49 -0.24
C VAL A 5 27.36 2.89 0.11
N ALA A 6 27.88 3.94 -0.51
CA ALA A 6 29.22 4.43 -0.25
C ALA A 6 29.38 4.89 1.21
N ASP A 7 30.55 4.64 1.82
CA ASP A 7 30.85 5.01 3.21
C ASP A 7 30.67 6.51 3.50
N ALA A 8 30.85 7.36 2.49
CA ALA A 8 30.62 8.80 2.57
C ALA A 8 29.15 9.17 2.83
N THR A 9 28.20 8.27 2.56
CA THR A 9 26.79 8.45 2.90
C THR A 9 26.52 7.80 4.25
N PRO A 10 26.30 8.57 5.32
CA PRO A 10 26.02 8.00 6.63
C PRO A 10 24.59 7.43 6.65
N LEU A 11 24.41 6.21 6.13
CA LEU A 11 23.08 5.59 5.97
C LEU A 11 22.28 5.58 7.28
N ARG A 12 22.95 5.39 8.41
CA ARG A 12 22.34 5.38 9.75
C ARG A 12 21.85 6.76 10.23
N ALA A 13 22.16 7.84 9.52
CA ALA A 13 21.63 9.18 9.80
C ALA A 13 20.22 9.38 9.26
N PHE A 14 19.76 8.52 8.33
CA PHE A 14 18.40 8.56 7.82
C PHE A 14 17.42 7.90 8.79
N SER A 15 16.19 8.39 8.81
CA SER A 15 15.07 7.73 9.48
C SER A 15 14.46 6.66 8.57
N ALA A 16 13.87 5.61 9.17
CA ALA A 16 13.13 4.61 8.41
C ALA A 16 11.92 5.26 7.71
N GLY A 17 11.87 5.15 6.39
CA GLY A 17 10.89 5.75 5.50
C GLY A 17 11.24 7.15 5.00
N GLU A 18 12.39 7.70 5.36
CA GLU A 18 12.82 9.04 4.93
C GLU A 18 13.00 9.12 3.41
N LEU A 19 12.54 10.22 2.80
CA LEU A 19 12.74 10.47 1.37
C LEU A 19 14.17 10.94 1.11
N ALA A 20 14.81 10.38 0.09
CA ALA A 20 16.16 10.73 -0.29
C ALA A 20 16.33 10.78 -1.82
N ARG A 21 17.36 11.51 -2.25
CA ARG A 21 17.89 11.43 -3.61
C ARG A 21 18.99 10.40 -3.67
N VAL A 22 18.94 9.54 -4.67
CA VAL A 22 19.99 8.57 -4.97
C VAL A 22 20.87 9.14 -6.07
N GLU A 23 22.17 9.16 -5.84
CA GLU A 23 23.17 9.65 -6.79
C GLU A 23 24.26 8.59 -6.97
N SER A 24 24.87 8.55 -8.15
CA SER A 24 26.07 7.74 -8.39
C SER A 24 27.27 8.32 -7.66
N TYR A 25 28.37 7.57 -7.59
CA TYR A 25 29.65 8.05 -7.04
C TYR A 25 30.20 9.30 -7.74
N ARG A 26 29.74 9.59 -8.97
CA ARG A 26 30.10 10.78 -9.75
C ARG A 26 29.13 11.96 -9.53
N GLY A 27 28.18 11.85 -8.61
CA GLY A 27 27.15 12.86 -8.35
C GLY A 27 26.01 12.91 -9.38
N GLN A 28 25.91 11.92 -10.28
CA GLN A 28 24.79 11.87 -11.24
C GLN A 28 23.52 11.38 -10.54
N PHE A 29 22.41 12.09 -10.71
CA PHE A 29 21.10 11.69 -10.20
C PHE A 29 20.63 10.36 -10.79
N LEU A 30 20.22 9.44 -9.93
CA LEU A 30 19.69 8.11 -10.29
C LEU A 30 18.19 7.97 -9.99
N GLY A 31 17.68 8.69 -8.99
CA GLY A 31 16.26 8.65 -8.64
C GLY A 31 15.91 9.28 -7.31
N HIS A 32 14.62 9.51 -7.10
CA HIS A 32 14.04 9.76 -5.80
C HIS A 32 13.60 8.43 -5.19
N ALA A 33 13.99 8.19 -3.94
CA ALA A 33 13.74 6.97 -3.19
C ALA A 33 13.20 7.30 -1.80
N TYR A 34 12.67 6.29 -1.13
CA TYR A 34 12.64 6.28 0.32
C TYR A 34 13.70 5.32 0.86
N VAL A 35 14.15 5.56 2.09
CA VAL A 35 15.26 4.85 2.73
C VAL A 35 14.76 4.12 3.97
N ASN A 36 15.26 2.90 4.21
CA ASN A 36 15.19 2.24 5.50
C ASN A 36 16.62 1.78 5.87
N PRO A 37 17.29 2.45 6.82
CA PRO A 37 18.70 2.16 7.13
C PRO A 37 18.90 0.79 7.78
N HIS A 38 17.83 0.16 8.26
CA HIS A 38 17.87 -1.14 8.94
C HIS A 38 17.57 -2.32 8.01
N ALA A 39 17.16 -2.06 6.76
CA ALA A 39 16.82 -3.09 5.77
C ALA A 39 17.98 -3.39 4.82
N LEU A 40 18.08 -4.64 4.35
CA LEU A 40 19.02 -5.02 3.29
C LEU A 40 18.73 -4.25 1.99
N ILE A 41 17.44 -4.17 1.61
CA ILE A 41 16.97 -3.25 0.56
C ILE A 41 16.76 -1.88 1.21
N CYS A 42 17.86 -1.18 1.49
CA CYS A 42 17.81 0.05 2.27
C CYS A 42 17.25 1.25 1.51
N ALA A 43 17.13 1.20 0.19
CA ALA A 43 16.58 2.28 -0.62
C ALA A 43 15.75 1.70 -1.75
N ARG A 44 14.55 2.22 -1.95
CA ARG A 44 13.65 1.84 -3.06
C ARG A 44 13.30 3.06 -3.88
N ILE A 45 13.75 3.07 -5.13
CA ILE A 45 13.50 4.17 -6.08
C ILE A 45 12.01 4.15 -6.47
N VAL A 46 11.35 5.29 -6.31
CA VAL A 46 9.94 5.50 -6.69
C VAL A 46 9.83 6.32 -7.99
N SER A 47 10.79 7.22 -8.22
CA SER A 47 10.87 8.05 -9.44
C SER A 47 12.30 8.11 -9.96
N ARG A 48 12.46 7.97 -11.27
CA ARG A 48 13.75 8.18 -11.97
C ARG A 48 13.83 9.55 -12.65
N THR A 49 12.81 10.39 -12.47
CA THR A 49 12.73 11.71 -13.10
C THR A 49 13.04 12.77 -12.06
N ALA A 50 14.11 13.54 -12.27
CA ALA A 50 14.57 14.55 -11.30
C ALA A 50 13.48 15.58 -10.94
N ALA A 51 12.70 16.02 -11.94
CA ALA A 51 11.60 16.96 -11.79
C ALA A 51 10.31 16.36 -11.18
N GLN A 52 10.33 15.09 -10.76
CA GLN A 52 9.16 14.40 -10.18
C GLN A 52 9.56 13.76 -8.84
N PRO A 53 9.59 14.55 -7.76
CA PRO A 53 9.86 14.03 -6.42
C PRO A 53 8.74 13.09 -5.95
N VAL A 54 8.97 12.40 -4.84
CA VAL A 54 7.96 11.54 -4.22
C VAL A 54 6.97 12.40 -3.45
N ASP A 55 5.89 12.76 -4.12
CA ASP A 55 4.84 13.61 -3.58
C ASP A 55 3.44 13.08 -3.92
N GLN A 56 2.43 13.83 -3.49
CA GLN A 56 1.03 13.53 -3.74
C GLN A 56 0.70 13.36 -5.23
N ALA A 57 1.27 14.20 -6.09
CA ALA A 57 0.99 14.19 -7.53
C ALA A 57 1.59 12.95 -8.20
N LEU A 58 2.79 12.52 -7.79
CA LEU A 58 3.40 11.29 -8.27
C LEU A 58 2.54 10.07 -7.90
N ILE A 59 2.14 9.94 -6.63
CA ILE A 59 1.35 8.79 -6.15
C ILE A 59 0.02 8.71 -6.90
N GLU A 60 -0.69 9.82 -7.02
CA GLU A 60 -1.94 9.89 -7.79
C GLU A 60 -1.77 9.49 -9.25
N ARG A 61 -0.71 9.98 -9.90
CA ARG A 61 -0.44 9.64 -11.30
C ARG A 61 -0.17 8.14 -11.45
N ARG A 62 0.56 7.52 -10.52
CA ARG A 62 0.81 6.07 -10.51
C ARG A 62 -0.47 5.28 -10.29
N LEU A 63 -1.31 5.69 -9.33
CA LEU A 63 -2.61 5.07 -9.11
C LEU A 63 -3.51 5.14 -10.33
N ARG A 64 -3.62 6.31 -10.98
CA ARG A 64 -4.41 6.47 -12.21
C ARG A 64 -3.88 5.61 -13.36
N HIS A 65 -2.56 5.51 -13.49
CA HIS A 65 -1.97 4.63 -14.50
C HIS A 65 -2.29 3.15 -14.22
N ALA A 66 -2.16 2.72 -12.97
CA ALA A 66 -2.49 1.36 -12.56
C ALA A 66 -3.98 1.06 -12.79
N LEU A 67 -4.88 1.98 -12.44
CA LEU A 67 -6.31 1.89 -12.68
C LEU A 67 -6.63 1.74 -14.18
N ALA A 68 -6.11 2.64 -15.01
CA ALA A 68 -6.35 2.62 -16.46
C ALA A 68 -5.86 1.32 -17.12
N LEU A 69 -4.78 0.72 -16.61
CA LEU A 69 -4.34 -0.60 -17.06
C LEU A 69 -5.36 -1.69 -16.70
N ARG A 70 -5.87 -1.72 -15.46
CA ARG A 70 -6.80 -2.77 -15.01
C ARG A 70 -8.18 -2.63 -15.64
N GLU A 71 -8.66 -1.42 -15.86
CA GLU A 71 -9.95 -1.17 -16.56
C GLU A 71 -9.94 -1.71 -18.00
N ARG A 72 -8.77 -1.82 -18.63
CA ARG A 72 -8.62 -2.44 -19.96
C ARG A 72 -8.58 -3.96 -19.92
N LEU A 73 -8.20 -4.55 -18.78
CA LEU A 73 -7.97 -5.99 -18.62
C LEU A 73 -9.15 -6.71 -17.94
N HIS A 74 -9.93 -6.00 -17.15
CA HIS A 74 -10.99 -6.56 -16.33
C HIS A 74 -12.33 -5.89 -16.62
N GLY A 75 -13.37 -6.69 -16.85
CA GLY A 75 -14.74 -6.19 -17.09
C GLY A 75 -15.50 -5.79 -15.83
N ALA A 76 -14.94 -6.02 -14.64
CA ALA A 76 -15.56 -5.71 -13.35
C ALA A 76 -14.50 -5.31 -12.32
N PRO A 77 -14.85 -4.51 -11.29
CA PRO A 77 -13.92 -3.97 -10.28
C PRO A 77 -13.48 -5.00 -9.21
N TYR A 78 -13.08 -6.20 -9.63
CA TYR A 78 -12.58 -7.27 -8.76
C TYR A 78 -11.19 -7.70 -9.24
N TYR A 79 -10.14 -7.05 -8.75
CA TYR A 79 -8.77 -7.27 -9.20
C TYR A 79 -7.75 -6.62 -8.27
N ARG A 80 -6.48 -7.00 -8.44
CA ARG A 80 -5.35 -6.25 -7.87
C ARG A 80 -5.11 -4.96 -8.64
N LEU A 81 -5.46 -3.84 -8.02
CA LEU A 81 -5.28 -2.50 -8.59
C LEU A 81 -3.79 -2.12 -8.61
N VAL A 82 -3.08 -2.31 -7.51
CA VAL A 82 -1.65 -1.98 -7.38
C VAL A 82 -0.88 -3.18 -6.86
N PHE A 83 0.25 -3.47 -7.51
CA PHE A 83 1.16 -4.57 -7.19
C PHE A 83 2.62 -4.10 -7.05
N GLY A 84 2.84 -3.27 -6.02
CA GLY A 84 4.16 -2.88 -5.54
C GLY A 84 5.01 -2.19 -6.60
N GLU A 85 6.23 -2.69 -6.74
CA GLU A 85 7.25 -2.23 -7.66
C GLU A 85 6.76 -2.22 -9.13
N SER A 86 5.93 -3.19 -9.52
CA SER A 86 5.44 -3.33 -10.89
C SER A 86 4.62 -2.13 -11.35
N ASP A 87 3.94 -1.47 -10.41
CA ASP A 87 3.13 -0.26 -10.66
C ASP A 87 3.85 1.03 -10.26
N GLY A 88 5.14 0.93 -9.91
CA GLY A 88 5.95 2.08 -9.48
C GLY A 88 5.55 2.64 -8.12
N LEU A 89 4.95 1.80 -7.27
CA LEU A 89 4.59 2.11 -5.88
C LEU A 89 5.19 1.03 -4.95
N PRO A 90 6.52 0.98 -4.80
CA PRO A 90 7.20 -0.10 -4.08
C PRO A 90 6.64 -0.25 -2.66
N GLY A 91 6.35 -1.49 -2.27
CA GLY A 91 5.79 -1.80 -0.96
C GLY A 91 4.28 -1.55 -0.77
N LEU A 92 3.55 -1.08 -1.79
CA LEU A 92 2.09 -0.93 -1.74
C LEU A 92 1.39 -2.03 -2.54
N VAL A 93 0.41 -2.68 -1.93
CA VAL A 93 -0.58 -3.50 -2.62
C VAL A 93 -1.96 -2.94 -2.36
N LEU A 94 -2.78 -2.80 -3.40
CA LEU A 94 -4.19 -2.45 -3.29
C LEU A 94 -5.01 -3.46 -4.10
N ASP A 95 -5.88 -4.20 -3.43
CA ASP A 95 -6.86 -5.11 -4.01
C ASP A 95 -8.24 -4.42 -4.02
N ARG A 96 -8.92 -4.45 -5.16
CA ARG A 96 -10.23 -3.85 -5.36
C ARG A 96 -11.31 -4.92 -5.38
N TYR A 97 -12.34 -4.71 -4.58
CA TYR A 97 -13.51 -5.57 -4.44
C TYR A 97 -14.77 -4.72 -4.55
N GLY A 98 -15.15 -4.38 -5.78
CA GLY A 98 -16.21 -3.41 -6.03
C GLY A 98 -15.80 -2.00 -5.62
N GLU A 99 -16.59 -1.45 -4.71
CA GLU A 99 -16.41 -0.12 -4.13
C GLU A 99 -15.49 -0.13 -2.89
N ILE A 100 -14.98 -1.30 -2.49
CA ILE A 100 -14.08 -1.45 -1.35
C ILE A 100 -12.67 -1.72 -1.83
N LEU A 101 -11.70 -1.08 -1.19
CA LEU A 101 -10.28 -1.40 -1.33
C LEU A 101 -9.74 -2.10 -0.07
N VAL A 102 -8.95 -3.13 -0.28
CA VAL A 102 -8.11 -3.75 0.76
C VAL A 102 -6.66 -3.46 0.41
N GLY A 103 -5.96 -2.77 1.30
CA GLY A 103 -4.57 -2.37 1.11
C GLY A 103 -3.61 -3.11 2.01
N GLN A 104 -2.38 -3.25 1.54
CA GLN A 104 -1.25 -3.72 2.34
C GLN A 104 -0.04 -2.81 2.08
N ILE A 105 0.65 -2.44 3.15
CA ILE A 105 1.91 -1.71 3.11
C ILE A 105 2.98 -2.59 3.74
N ALA A 106 4.04 -2.86 2.99
CA ALA A 106 5.11 -3.77 3.43
C ALA A 106 6.41 -3.05 3.80
N THR A 107 6.57 -1.77 3.47
CA THR A 107 7.85 -1.03 3.58
C THR A 107 7.72 0.23 4.41
N ALA A 108 8.74 0.61 5.17
CA ALA A 108 8.72 1.81 6.03
C ALA A 108 8.46 3.11 5.25
N GLY A 109 8.99 3.24 4.02
CA GLY A 109 8.75 4.45 3.23
C GLY A 109 7.33 4.59 2.70
N MET A 110 6.73 3.49 2.22
CA MET A 110 5.32 3.53 1.85
C MET A 110 4.41 3.71 3.07
N GLU A 111 4.82 3.25 4.25
CA GLU A 111 4.13 3.51 5.51
C GLU A 111 4.13 5.00 5.85
N ALA A 112 5.29 5.66 5.75
CA ALA A 112 5.39 7.11 5.94
C ALA A 112 4.53 7.90 4.94
N LEU A 113 4.30 7.34 3.75
CA LEU A 113 3.44 7.89 2.70
C LEU A 113 1.97 7.47 2.81
N ARG A 114 1.56 6.69 3.83
CA ARG A 114 0.19 6.20 3.99
C ARG A 114 -0.85 7.31 3.87
N PRO A 115 -0.75 8.47 4.54
CA PRO A 115 -1.73 9.56 4.39
C PRO A 115 -1.84 10.07 2.95
N THR A 116 -0.72 10.18 2.24
CA THR A 116 -0.63 10.57 0.83
C THR A 116 -1.33 9.55 -0.08
N VAL A 117 -1.13 8.26 0.19
CA VAL A 117 -1.80 7.16 -0.53
C VAL A 117 -3.30 7.21 -0.30
N GLU A 118 -3.76 7.33 0.94
CA GLU A 118 -5.19 7.40 1.24
C GLU A 118 -5.87 8.61 0.60
N ALA A 119 -5.20 9.77 0.59
CA ALA A 119 -5.69 10.96 -0.10
C ALA A 119 -5.75 10.75 -1.62
N ALA A 120 -4.73 10.11 -2.21
CA ALA A 120 -4.67 9.79 -3.63
C ALA A 120 -5.79 8.82 -4.05
N VAL A 121 -6.04 7.80 -3.23
CA VAL A 121 -7.10 6.80 -3.40
C VAL A 121 -8.46 7.48 -3.39
N ARG A 122 -8.76 8.32 -2.39
CA ARG A 122 -10.03 9.06 -2.31
C ARG A 122 -10.26 9.91 -3.56
N ARG A 123 -9.23 10.62 -4.04
CA ARG A 123 -9.35 11.49 -5.22
C ARG A 123 -9.44 10.75 -6.54
N SER A 124 -8.75 9.62 -6.68
CA SER A 124 -8.61 8.95 -7.98
C SER A 124 -9.63 7.83 -8.20
N LEU A 125 -10.16 7.23 -7.13
CA LEU A 125 -11.09 6.09 -7.21
C LEU A 125 -12.42 6.34 -6.50
N ALA A 126 -12.45 7.25 -5.52
CA ALA A 126 -13.62 7.50 -4.68
C ALA A 126 -14.31 6.22 -4.13
N PRO A 127 -13.57 5.25 -3.55
CA PRO A 127 -14.18 4.03 -3.03
C PRO A 127 -15.04 4.34 -1.78
N SER A 128 -16.01 3.48 -1.48
CA SER A 128 -16.84 3.60 -0.28
C SER A 128 -16.04 3.33 1.00
N ALA A 129 -15.01 2.47 0.93
CA ALA A 129 -14.16 2.15 2.06
C ALA A 129 -12.74 1.71 1.65
N LEU A 130 -11.79 1.90 2.56
CA LEU A 130 -10.44 1.35 2.48
C LEU A 130 -10.09 0.67 3.81
N PHE A 131 -9.64 -0.58 3.72
CA PHE A 131 -9.17 -1.37 4.85
C PHE A 131 -7.69 -1.70 4.70
N TRP A 132 -6.88 -1.41 5.72
CA TRP A 132 -5.48 -1.82 5.76
C TRP A 132 -5.37 -3.20 6.42
N LYS A 133 -4.97 -4.21 5.64
CA LYS A 133 -4.67 -5.57 6.09
C LYS A 133 -3.15 -5.75 6.24
N ASN A 134 -2.57 -4.97 7.15
CA ASN A 134 -1.13 -4.91 7.42
C ASN A 134 -0.69 -6.00 8.42
N ASP A 135 -1.17 -7.23 8.25
CA ASP A 135 -0.91 -8.39 9.13
C ASP A 135 0.21 -9.32 8.60
N SER A 136 0.86 -8.94 7.51
CA SER A 136 1.91 -9.74 6.88
C SER A 136 3.19 -9.81 7.74
N GLY A 137 3.82 -10.98 7.80
CA GLY A 137 5.13 -11.20 8.43
C GLY A 137 6.23 -10.30 7.89
N ALA A 138 6.14 -9.90 6.62
CA ALA A 138 7.12 -9.06 5.95
C ALA A 138 7.33 -7.70 6.62
N ARG A 139 6.32 -7.18 7.34
CA ARG A 139 6.41 -5.89 8.04
C ARG A 139 7.45 -5.88 9.16
N THR A 140 7.73 -7.04 9.75
CA THR A 140 8.77 -7.17 10.79
C THR A 140 10.17 -6.89 10.25
N LEU A 141 10.44 -7.23 8.98
CA LEU A 141 11.71 -6.93 8.30
C LEU A 141 11.94 -5.44 8.09
N GLU A 142 10.87 -4.65 8.14
CA GLU A 142 10.89 -3.20 7.95
C GLU A 142 10.66 -2.44 9.27
N GLY A 143 10.63 -3.15 10.40
CA GLY A 143 10.44 -2.57 11.74
C GLY A 143 9.02 -2.05 11.99
N LEU A 144 8.03 -2.54 11.24
CA LEU A 144 6.66 -2.06 11.30
C LEU A 144 5.75 -2.99 12.14
N PRO A 145 4.78 -2.44 12.89
CA PRO A 145 3.80 -3.25 13.60
C PRO A 145 2.87 -3.96 12.62
N GLN A 146 2.40 -5.14 13.01
CA GLN A 146 1.33 -5.83 12.32
C GLN A 146 -0.02 -5.34 12.85
N GLU A 147 -0.86 -4.85 11.96
CA GLU A 147 -2.14 -4.25 12.32
C GLU A 147 -3.17 -4.46 11.22
N ALA A 148 -4.45 -4.43 11.59
CA ALA A 148 -5.54 -4.42 10.65
C ALA A 148 -6.59 -3.42 11.11
N HIS A 149 -6.97 -2.48 10.24
CA HIS A 149 -7.95 -1.46 10.58
C HIS A 149 -8.58 -0.85 9.33
N THR A 150 -9.79 -0.32 9.51
CA THR A 150 -10.44 0.50 8.50
C THR A 150 -9.81 1.88 8.48
N ALA A 151 -9.27 2.31 7.34
CA ALA A 151 -8.74 3.66 7.15
C ALA A 151 -9.88 4.69 7.06
N PHE A 152 -10.92 4.34 6.29
CA PHE A 152 -12.13 5.14 6.16
C PHE A 152 -13.28 4.31 5.58
N GLY A 153 -14.49 4.84 5.73
CA GLY A 153 -15.71 4.16 5.30
C GLY A 153 -16.11 3.04 6.25
N GLU A 154 -17.04 2.20 5.78
CA GLU A 154 -17.54 1.07 6.55
C GLU A 154 -17.29 -0.23 5.78
N ILE A 155 -16.64 -1.18 6.44
CA ILE A 155 -16.42 -2.53 5.89
C ILE A 155 -17.57 -3.42 6.36
N PRO A 156 -18.39 -3.95 5.45
CA PRO A 156 -19.51 -4.80 5.82
C PRO A 156 -19.02 -6.08 6.50
N ALA A 157 -19.88 -6.69 7.31
CA ALA A 157 -19.58 -7.96 7.96
C ALA A 157 -19.35 -9.08 6.93
N GLU A 158 -20.03 -8.99 5.78
CA GLU A 158 -19.91 -9.92 4.67
C GLU A 158 -19.75 -9.13 3.38
N LEU A 159 -18.81 -9.56 2.55
CA LEU A 159 -18.53 -8.95 1.25
C LEU A 159 -18.67 -9.99 0.16
N ALA A 160 -19.63 -9.77 -0.74
CA ALA A 160 -19.75 -10.56 -1.96
C ALA A 160 -18.65 -10.18 -2.96
N VAL A 161 -17.75 -11.12 -3.22
CA VAL A 161 -16.67 -11.00 -4.20
C VAL A 161 -17.04 -11.80 -5.44
N ARG A 162 -16.88 -11.20 -6.62
CA ARG A 162 -17.09 -11.89 -7.90
C ARG A 162 -15.76 -12.17 -8.57
N GLU A 163 -15.58 -13.41 -9.00
CA GLU A 163 -14.43 -13.83 -9.80
C GLU A 163 -14.92 -14.72 -10.95
N ALA A 164 -14.75 -14.24 -12.17
CA ALA A 164 -15.37 -14.82 -13.36
C ALA A 164 -16.89 -15.03 -13.17
N ASN A 165 -17.35 -16.29 -13.23
CA ASN A 165 -18.76 -16.66 -13.10
C ASN A 165 -19.13 -17.14 -11.69
N LEU A 166 -18.21 -17.00 -10.72
CA LEU A 166 -18.40 -17.44 -9.34
C LEU A 166 -18.58 -16.25 -8.41
N GLN A 167 -19.35 -16.46 -7.34
CA GLN A 167 -19.53 -15.51 -6.25
C GLN A 167 -19.06 -16.15 -4.94
N PHE A 168 -18.15 -15.45 -4.26
CA PHE A 168 -17.59 -15.83 -2.97
C PHE A 168 -18.08 -14.86 -1.90
N LEU A 169 -18.24 -15.35 -0.67
CA LEU A 169 -18.55 -14.52 0.49
C LEU A 169 -17.31 -14.40 1.37
N ALA A 170 -16.75 -13.19 1.47
CA ALA A 170 -15.67 -12.90 2.38
C ALA A 170 -16.25 -12.36 3.70
N LEU A 171 -16.00 -13.06 4.80
CA LEU A 171 -16.47 -12.66 6.13
C LEU A 171 -15.40 -11.82 6.84
N ARG A 172 -15.83 -10.72 7.45
CA ARG A 172 -14.97 -9.93 8.33
C ARG A 172 -14.70 -10.73 9.61
N SER A 173 -13.43 -11.05 9.84
CA SER A 173 -12.98 -11.78 11.02
C SER A 173 -13.39 -11.07 12.32
N ARG A 174 -13.97 -11.82 13.27
CA ARG A 174 -14.33 -11.33 14.62
C ARG A 174 -13.14 -10.84 15.46
N ARG A 175 -11.90 -10.99 14.97
CA ARG A 175 -10.69 -10.49 15.64
C ARG A 175 -10.43 -8.99 15.42
N ASP A 176 -11.19 -8.32 14.54
CA ASP A 176 -11.24 -6.86 14.43
C ASP A 176 -12.25 -6.29 15.43
N ARG A 177 -11.98 -6.48 16.73
CA ARG A 177 -12.84 -5.93 17.80
C ARG A 177 -12.62 -4.42 17.89
N ARG A 178 -13.70 -3.66 18.10
CA ARG A 178 -13.58 -2.28 18.58
C ARG A 178 -12.75 -2.26 19.87
N PRO A 179 -11.98 -1.18 20.17
CA PRO A 179 -11.27 -1.06 21.44
C PRO A 179 -12.21 -1.14 22.67
N ASP A 180 -13.53 -1.00 22.48
CA ASP A 180 -14.55 -1.11 23.53
C ASP A 180 -15.01 -2.55 23.87
N GLY A 181 -14.59 -3.57 23.13
CA GLY A 181 -14.88 -4.95 23.46
C GLY A 181 -16.33 -5.42 23.22
N SER A 182 -17.18 -4.68 22.51
CA SER A 182 -18.53 -5.16 22.21
C SER A 182 -18.55 -6.23 21.09
N THR A 183 -19.37 -7.27 21.23
CA THR A 183 -19.59 -8.34 20.23
C THR A 183 -21.02 -8.25 19.72
N ILE A 184 -21.23 -8.20 18.40
CA ILE A 184 -22.57 -8.30 17.79
C ILE A 184 -22.85 -9.78 17.49
N SER A 185 -23.90 -10.32 18.10
CA SER A 185 -24.45 -11.64 17.80
C SER A 185 -25.50 -11.49 16.71
N VAL A 186 -25.34 -12.14 15.56
CA VAL A 186 -26.39 -12.28 14.55
C VAL A 186 -26.83 -13.76 14.53
N PRO A 187 -28.13 -14.06 14.65
CA PRO A 187 -28.63 -15.43 14.55
C PRO A 187 -28.55 -15.91 13.09
N ILE A 188 -28.17 -17.18 12.90
CA ILE A 188 -28.20 -17.84 11.59
C ILE A 188 -29.59 -18.45 11.42
N GLU A 189 -30.42 -17.88 10.55
CA GLU A 189 -31.62 -18.56 10.05
C GLU A 189 -31.23 -19.46 8.87
N HIS A 190 -31.56 -20.76 8.99
CA HIS A 190 -31.40 -21.73 7.90
C HIS A 190 -32.66 -21.68 7.02
N GLY A 191 -32.47 -21.44 5.72
CA GLY A 191 -33.46 -21.64 4.67
C GLY A 191 -32.94 -22.65 3.65
#